data_AF-A2FEB1-F1
#
_entry.id   AF-A2FEB1-F1
#
_cell.length_a   1.000
_cell.length_b   1.000
_cell.length_c   1.000
_cell.angle_alpha   90.00
_cell.angle_beta   90.00
_cell.angle_gamma   90.00
#
_symmetry.space_group_name_H-M   'P 1'
#
loop_
_entity.id
_entity.type
_entity.pdbx_description
1 polymer ?
#
loop_
_entity_poly.entity_id
_entity_poly.type
_entity_poly.pdbx_seq_one_letter_code
_entity_poly.pdbx_strand_id
1 'polypeptide(L)'
;MSVISKELDEDQIEIQANSVRSAISELVNMCVYSLNEAFASQDKIRKNITNLEQLLNSITHMPDAPNFQSGIENINRLKARVGELQKRIHALDARFSDLEKNIVQ
;
A
#
# COMPACT_ATOMS: atom_id res chain seq x y z
N MET A 1 -7.56 -3.66 68.25
CA MET A 1 -8.63 -3.68 67.22
C MET A 1 -8.54 -5.01 66.50
N SER A 2 -9.44 -5.95 66.83
CA SER A 2 -9.48 -7.26 66.17
C SER A 2 -10.19 -7.10 64.82
N VAL A 3 -9.49 -7.37 63.73
CA VAL A 3 -10.09 -7.46 62.40
C VAL A 3 -10.90 -8.75 62.40
N ILE A 4 -12.22 -8.64 62.48
CA ILE A 4 -13.13 -9.77 62.33
C ILE A 4 -13.04 -10.17 60.86
N SER A 5 -12.20 -11.17 60.55
CA SER A 5 -12.29 -11.90 59.30
C SER A 5 -13.63 -12.64 59.31
N LYS A 6 -14.59 -12.15 58.52
CA LYS A 6 -15.83 -12.88 58.26
C LYS A 6 -15.47 -14.14 57.47
N GLU A 7 -15.51 -15.30 58.12
CA GLU A 7 -15.53 -16.58 57.40
C GLU A 7 -16.84 -16.62 56.58
N LEU A 8 -16.70 -16.83 55.28
CA LEU A 8 -17.82 -17.05 54.38
C LEU A 8 -18.40 -18.44 54.67
N ASP A 9 -19.72 -18.55 54.70
CA ASP A 9 -20.37 -19.86 54.72
C ASP A 9 -20.24 -20.58 53.37
N GLU A 10 -20.55 -21.88 53.37
CA GLU A 10 -20.37 -22.76 52.21
C GLU A 10 -21.20 -22.30 51.00
N ASP A 11 -22.41 -21.78 51.24
CA ASP A 11 -23.31 -21.23 50.22
C ASP A 11 -22.72 -19.96 49.57
N GLN A 12 -22.14 -19.05 50.38
CA GLN A 12 -21.47 -17.85 49.88
C GLN A 12 -20.22 -18.19 49.06
N ILE A 13 -19.48 -19.23 49.46
CA ILE A 13 -18.34 -19.74 48.69
C ILE A 13 -18.83 -20.29 47.35
N GLU A 14 -19.92 -21.06 47.32
CA GLU A 14 -20.44 -21.65 46.09
C GLU A 14 -20.97 -20.59 45.11
N ILE A 15 -21.68 -19.56 45.62
CA ILE A 15 -22.15 -18.43 44.80
C ILE A 15 -20.97 -17.68 44.17
N GLN A 16 -19.94 -17.37 44.96
CA GLN A 16 -18.74 -16.69 44.45
C GLN A 16 -18.00 -17.56 43.43
N ALA A 17 -17.84 -18.86 43.69
CA ALA A 17 -17.21 -19.78 42.77
C ALA A 17 -17.96 -19.86 41.42
N ASN A 18 -19.29 -19.88 41.44
CA ASN A 18 -20.11 -19.87 40.23
C ASN A 18 -19.99 -18.54 39.46
N SER A 19 -19.96 -17.41 40.17
CA SER A 19 -19.73 -16.10 39.55
C SER A 19 -18.35 -16.01 38.89
N VAL A 20 -17.31 -16.49 39.56
CA VAL A 20 -15.94 -16.53 39.01
C VAL A 20 -15.89 -17.43 37.79
N ARG A 21 -16.52 -18.61 37.84
CA ARG A 21 -16.59 -19.53 36.70
C ARG A 21 -17.25 -18.87 35.48
N SER A 22 -18.36 -18.15 35.69
CA SER A 22 -19.05 -17.41 34.62
C SER A 22 -18.17 -16.33 34.01
N ALA A 23 -17.52 -15.50 34.85
CA ALA A 23 -16.63 -14.44 34.38
C ALA A 23 -15.43 -14.99 33.60
N ILE A 24 -14.86 -16.11 34.05
CA ILE A 24 -13.79 -16.82 33.32
C ILE A 24 -14.31 -17.31 31.97
N SER A 25 -15.51 -17.91 31.91
CA SER A 25 -16.09 -18.37 30.65
C SER A 25 -16.32 -17.22 29.66
N GLU A 26 -16.79 -16.06 30.12
CA GLU A 26 -16.95 -14.88 29.28
C GLU A 26 -15.60 -14.36 28.75
N LEU A 27 -14.59 -14.24 29.63
CA LEU A 27 -13.24 -13.83 29.25
C LEU A 27 -12.63 -14.78 28.20
N VAL A 28 -12.76 -16.10 28.42
CA VAL A 28 -12.27 -17.10 27.47
C VAL A 28 -12.95 -16.95 26.11
N ASN A 29 -14.28 -16.78 26.09
CA ASN A 29 -15.01 -16.58 24.84
C ASN A 29 -14.55 -15.32 24.10
N MET A 30 -14.41 -14.19 24.80
CA MET A 30 -13.91 -12.94 24.19
C MET A 30 -12.49 -13.09 23.62
N CYS A 31 -11.61 -13.78 24.35
CA CYS A 31 -10.25 -14.07 23.87
C CYS A 31 -10.28 -14.95 22.60
N VAL A 32 -11.12 -15.97 22.56
CA VAL A 32 -11.27 -16.84 21.38
C VAL A 32 -11.77 -16.05 20.16
N TYR A 33 -12.77 -15.18 20.34
CA TYR A 33 -13.26 -14.32 19.25
C TYR A 33 -12.15 -13.40 18.73
N SER A 34 -11.44 -12.72 19.63
CA SER A 34 -10.37 -11.79 19.26
C SER A 34 -9.21 -12.50 18.53
N LEU A 35 -8.85 -13.71 18.96
CA LEU A 35 -7.84 -14.54 18.30
C LEU A 35 -8.28 -14.96 16.90
N ASN A 36 -9.55 -15.37 16.74
CA ASN A 36 -10.09 -15.74 15.43
C ASN A 36 -10.07 -14.56 14.45
N GLU A 37 -10.44 -13.37 14.89
CA GLU A 37 -10.34 -12.16 14.07
C GLU A 37 -8.88 -11.83 13.71
N ALA A 38 -7.95 -11.96 14.66
CA ALA A 38 -6.53 -11.74 14.42
C ALA A 38 -5.98 -12.72 13.37
N PHE A 39 -6.33 -14.00 13.45
CA PHE A 39 -5.92 -15.00 12.45
C PHE A 39 -6.53 -14.75 11.07
N ALA A 40 -7.80 -14.32 11.01
CA ALA A 40 -8.43 -13.95 9.75
C ALA A 40 -7.73 -12.73 9.10
N SER A 41 -7.39 -11.73 9.91
CA SER A 41 -6.61 -10.57 9.47
C SER A 41 -5.22 -10.98 8.97
N GLN A 42 -4.54 -11.87 9.70
CA GLN A 42 -3.24 -12.40 9.31
C GLN A 42 -3.28 -13.15 7.97
N ASP A 43 -4.32 -13.96 7.72
CA ASP A 43 -4.48 -14.66 6.44
C ASP A 43 -4.67 -13.68 5.27
N LYS A 44 -5.43 -12.60 5.50
CA LYS A 44 -5.60 -11.54 4.50
C LYS A 44 -4.28 -10.81 4.22
N ILE A 45 -3.50 -10.50 5.25
CA ILE A 45 -2.17 -9.89 5.10
C ILE A 45 -1.25 -10.82 4.30
N ARG A 46 -1.24 -12.12 4.61
CA ARG A 46 -0.43 -13.11 3.88
C ARG A 46 -0.78 -13.15 2.39
N LYS A 47 -2.07 -13.17 2.05
CA LYS A 47 -2.54 -13.11 0.66
C LYS A 47 -2.07 -11.83 -0.05
N ASN A 48 -2.15 -10.69 0.63
CA ASN A 48 -1.68 -9.43 0.08
C ASN A 48 -0.16 -9.44 -0.18
N ILE A 49 0.63 -10.02 0.72
CA ILE A 49 2.08 -10.16 0.53
C ILE A 49 2.37 -10.98 -0.73
N THR A 50 1.73 -12.13 -0.90
CA THR A 50 1.91 -12.96 -2.11
C THR A 50 1.53 -12.21 -3.40
N ASN A 51 0.44 -11.43 -3.37
CA ASN A 51 0.06 -10.60 -4.52
C ASN A 51 1.11 -9.53 -4.82
N LEU A 52 1.69 -8.90 -3.80
CA LEU A 52 2.74 -7.90 -3.97
C LEU A 52 4.02 -8.52 -4.54
N GLU A 53 4.38 -9.73 -4.13
CA GLU A 53 5.53 -10.46 -4.69
C GLU A 53 5.33 -10.76 -6.19
N GLN A 54 4.12 -11.17 -6.58
CA GLN A 54 3.79 -11.40 -8.00
C GLN A 54 3.85 -10.12 -8.84
N LEU A 55 3.36 -9.01 -8.30
CA LEU A 55 3.44 -7.70 -8.96
C LEU A 55 4.89 -7.21 -9.07
N LEU A 56 5.68 -7.36 -8.00
CA LEU A 56 7.10 -7.02 -8.02
C LEU A 56 7.84 -7.83 -9.07
N ASN A 57 7.56 -9.13 -9.15
CA ASN A 57 8.15 -10.01 -10.17
C ASN A 57 7.79 -9.54 -11.60
N SER A 58 6.53 -9.17 -11.82
CA SER A 58 6.06 -8.67 -13.12
C SER A 58 6.74 -7.35 -13.51
N ILE A 59 6.91 -6.42 -12.56
CA ILE A 59 7.61 -5.14 -12.79
C ILE A 59 9.09 -5.39 -13.10
N THR A 60 9.73 -6.32 -12.38
CA THR A 60 11.16 -6.61 -12.55
C THR A 60 11.47 -7.19 -13.92
N HIS A 61 10.56 -7.99 -14.48
CA HIS A 61 10.71 -8.60 -15.82
C HIS A 61 10.05 -7.78 -16.93
N MET A 62 9.44 -6.63 -16.63
CA MET A 62 8.88 -5.73 -17.64
C MET A 62 9.92 -5.29 -18.69
N PRO A 63 11.21 -5.03 -18.33
CA PRO A 63 12.25 -4.73 -19.31
C PRO A 63 12.54 -5.87 -20.29
N ASP A 64 12.32 -7.12 -19.88
CA ASP A 64 12.54 -8.31 -20.71
C ASP A 64 11.37 -8.57 -21.69
N ALA A 65 10.28 -7.81 -21.58
CA ALA A 65 9.15 -7.97 -22.48
C ALA A 65 9.58 -7.65 -23.93
N PRO A 66 9.16 -8.45 -24.92
CA PRO A 66 9.69 -8.42 -26.29
C PRO A 66 9.55 -7.06 -26.99
N ASN A 67 8.61 -6.22 -26.55
CA ASN A 67 8.34 -4.90 -27.12
C ASN A 67 8.83 -3.73 -26.25
N PHE A 68 9.35 -3.98 -25.05
CA PHE A 68 9.73 -2.90 -24.12
C PHE A 68 10.90 -2.09 -24.68
N GLN A 69 11.99 -2.76 -25.04
CA GLN A 69 13.18 -2.12 -25.58
C GLN A 69 12.89 -1.39 -26.91
N SER A 70 12.14 -2.04 -27.81
CA SER A 70 11.73 -1.42 -29.07
C SER A 70 10.84 -0.18 -28.85
N GLY A 71 9.96 -0.21 -27.85
CA GLY A 71 9.15 0.94 -27.44
C GLY A 71 10.02 2.11 -26.96
N ILE A 72 10.99 1.84 -26.09
CA ILE A 72 11.95 2.85 -25.59
C ILE A 72 12.75 3.46 -26.74
N GLU A 73 13.25 2.64 -27.66
CA GLU A 73 13.99 3.09 -28.83
C GLU A 73 13.14 4.00 -29.74
N ASN A 74 11.89 3.63 -29.99
CA ASN A 74 10.95 4.43 -30.77
C ASN A 74 10.68 5.79 -30.11
N ILE A 75 10.48 5.82 -28.78
CA ILE A 75 10.31 7.06 -28.02
C ILE A 75 11.54 7.95 -28.14
N ASN A 76 12.74 7.39 -27.98
CA ASN A 76 13.99 8.13 -28.10
C ASN A 76 14.17 8.71 -29.51
N ARG A 77 13.85 7.93 -30.55
CA ARG A 77 13.86 8.40 -31.94
C ARG A 77 12.88 9.54 -32.17
N LEU A 78 11.67 9.44 -31.62
CA LEU A 78 10.66 10.50 -31.74
C LEU A 78 11.12 11.77 -31.02
N LYS A 79 11.69 11.64 -29.81
CA LYS A 79 12.26 12.76 -29.04
C LYS A 79 13.35 13.49 -29.83
N ALA A 80 14.25 12.74 -30.48
CA ALA A 80 15.29 13.33 -31.34
C ALA A 80 14.68 14.12 -32.51
N ARG A 81 13.66 13.55 -33.18
CA ARG A 81 12.96 14.23 -34.29
C ARG A 81 12.26 15.51 -33.84
N VAL A 82 11.63 15.51 -32.67
CA VAL A 82 11.01 16.70 -32.09
C VAL A 82 12.06 17.78 -31.81
N GLY A 83 13.21 17.41 -31.24
CA GLY A 83 14.31 18.35 -31.02
C GLY A 83 14.82 19.00 -32.31
N GLU A 84 14.91 18.24 -33.40
CA GLU A 84 15.31 18.80 -34.70
C GLU A 84 14.25 19.73 -35.29
N LEU A 85 12.97 19.41 -35.16
CA LEU A 85 11.89 20.30 -35.56
C LEU A 85 11.91 21.62 -34.77
N GLN A 86 12.17 21.58 -33.47
CA GLN A 86 12.31 22.78 -32.64
C GLN A 86 13.44 23.69 -33.14
N LYS A 87 14.61 23.12 -33.48
CA LYS A 87 15.71 23.91 -34.07
C LYS A 87 15.31 24.57 -35.39
N ARG A 88 14.59 23.85 -36.25
CA ARG A 88 14.10 24.38 -37.53
C ARG A 88 13.10 25.51 -37.33
N ILE A 89 12.20 25.38 -36.36
CA ILE A 89 11.25 26.44 -35.98
C ILE A 89 12.03 27.68 -35.52
N HIS A 90 12.97 27.54 -34.58
CA HIS A 90 13.78 28.67 -34.13
C HIS A 90 14.57 29.34 -35.25
N ALA A 91 15.11 28.56 -36.19
CA ALA A 91 15.80 29.11 -37.36
C ALA A 91 14.84 29.88 -38.29
N LEU A 92 13.59 29.43 -38.43
CA LEU A 92 12.57 30.15 -39.18
C LEU A 92 12.16 31.44 -38.47
N ASP A 93 11.94 31.40 -37.15
CA ASP A 93 11.59 32.58 -36.35
C ASP A 93 12.67 33.67 -36.45
N ALA A 94 13.95 33.28 -36.40
CA ALA A 94 15.07 34.21 -36.60
C ALA A 94 15.03 34.87 -37.99
N ARG A 95 14.80 34.08 -39.04
CA ARG A 95 14.68 34.60 -40.42
C ARG A 95 13.49 35.53 -40.60
N PHE A 96 12.36 35.23 -39.99
CA PHE A 96 11.19 36.11 -40.01
C PHE A 96 11.48 37.42 -39.28
N SER A 97 12.11 37.37 -38.11
CA SER A 97 12.51 38.56 -37.36
C SER A 97 13.46 39.47 -38.15
N ASP A 98 14.39 38.89 -38.92
CA ASP A 98 15.30 39.65 -39.77
C ASP A 98 14.58 40.27 -40.98
N LEU A 99 13.63 39.54 -41.59
CA LEU A 99 12.79 40.07 -42.66
C LEU A 99 11.92 41.23 -42.19
N GLU A 100 11.31 41.13 -41.01
CA GLU A 100 10.52 42.21 -40.41
C GLU A 100 11.36 43.48 -40.22
N LYS A 101 12.59 43.35 -39.71
CA LYS A 101 13.52 44.49 -39.57
C LYS A 101 13.83 45.15 -40.91
N ASN A 102 14.05 44.37 -41.96
CA ASN A 102 14.39 44.89 -43.29
C ASN A 102 13.21 45.58 -44.00
N ILE A 103 11.97 45.27 -43.63
CA ILE A 103 10.76 45.89 -44.22
C ILE A 103 10.38 47.20 -43.52
N VAL A 104 10.75 47.36 -42.25
CA VAL A 104 10.39 48.53 -41.41
C VAL A 104 11.44 49.66 -41.49
N GLN A 105 12.59 49.44 -42.15
CA GLN A 105 13.60 50.46 -42.47
C GLN A 105 13.31 51.16 -43.81
#